data_AF-A0A352VL85-F1
#
_entry.id   AF-A0A352VL85-F1
#
_cell.length_a   1.000
_cell.length_b   1.000
_cell.length_c   1.000
_cell.angle_alpha   90.00
_cell.angle_beta   90.00
_cell.angle_gamma   90.00
#
_symmetry.space_group_name_H-M   'P 1'
#
loop_
_entity.id
_entity.type
_entity.pdbx_description
1 polymer ?
#
loop_
_entity_poly.entity_id
_entity_poly.type
_entity_poly.pdbx_seq_one_letter_code
_entity_poly.pdbx_strand_id
1 'polypeptide(L)' 'MTDTDAPDEPQLENPDGDREKHRVSGDSVIAKIKELIREGNVRHVVIKNEEGRTLIEFPVSIGLAGALLLPVLAAVGAI' A
#
# COMPACT_ATOMS: atom_id res chain seq x y z
N MET A 1 22.71 -19.62 42.05
CA MET A 1 21.63 -20.27 41.27
C MET A 1 20.34 -19.64 41.75
N THR A 2 19.59 -18.86 40.98
CA THR A 2 19.21 -19.02 39.57
C THR A 2 19.21 -17.68 38.84
N ASP A 3 19.48 -17.76 37.55
CA ASP A 3 19.38 -16.70 36.55
C ASP A 3 18.21 -15.74 36.82
N THR A 4 18.55 -14.48 37.12
CA THR A 4 17.60 -13.37 36.97
C THR A 4 17.68 -12.98 35.52
N ASP A 5 16.61 -13.40 34.83
CA ASP A 5 16.22 -13.10 33.47
C ASP A 5 16.74 -11.74 33.00
N ALA A 6 17.39 -11.77 31.85
CA ALA A 6 17.86 -10.58 31.17
C ALA A 6 16.70 -9.59 31.00
N PRO A 7 16.93 -8.27 31.12
CA PRO A 7 15.91 -7.29 30.79
C PRO A 7 15.45 -7.55 29.35
N ASP A 8 14.14 -7.71 29.18
CA ASP A 8 13.47 -7.89 27.90
C ASP A 8 14.17 -7.02 26.85
N GLU A 9 14.86 -7.67 25.91
CA GLU A 9 15.53 -6.97 24.82
C GLU A 9 14.49 -6.04 24.20
N PRO A 10 14.78 -4.74 24.02
CA PRO A 10 13.85 -3.85 23.36
C PRO A 10 13.58 -4.47 21.99
N GLN A 11 12.38 -5.04 21.83
CA GLN A 11 11.89 -5.57 20.58
C GLN A 11 11.91 -4.38 19.64
N LEU A 12 12.97 -4.33 18.84
CA LEU A 12 13.23 -3.30 17.84
C LEU A 12 11.93 -3.16 17.06
N GLU A 13 11.30 -2.01 17.28
CA GLU A 13 10.15 -1.50 16.58
C GLU A 13 10.20 -1.96 15.13
N ASN A 14 9.33 -2.90 14.75
CA ASN A 14 9.17 -3.26 13.35
C ASN A 14 8.66 -1.96 12.67
N PRO A 15 9.47 -1.26 11.86
CA PRO A 15 9.04 0.01 11.25
C PRO A 15 7.94 -0.21 10.19
N ASP A 16 7.60 -1.47 9.94
CA ASP A 16 6.61 -1.97 8.99
C ASP A 16 5.32 -2.49 9.67
N GLY A 17 5.13 -2.28 10.97
CA GLY A 17 3.90 -2.67 11.68
C GLY A 17 2.66 -2.30 10.86
N ASP A 18 1.90 -3.32 10.44
CA ASP A 18 0.69 -3.27 9.61
C ASP A 18 0.84 -3.08 8.08
N ARG A 19 2.04 -3.26 7.51
CA ARG A 19 2.23 -3.22 6.04
C ARG A 19 2.15 -4.60 5.41
N GLU A 20 1.01 -4.91 4.81
CA GLU A 20 0.84 -6.13 4.00
C GLU A 20 1.67 -6.05 2.70
N LYS A 21 2.48 -7.09 2.44
CA LYS A 21 3.39 -7.16 1.29
C LYS A 21 2.95 -8.29 0.36
N HIS A 22 2.71 -7.97 -0.92
CA HIS A 22 2.41 -8.96 -1.95
C HIS A 22 3.50 -8.95 -3.03
N ARG A 23 4.09 -10.11 -3.31
CA ARG A 23 5.01 -10.28 -4.45
C ARG A 23 4.23 -10.87 -5.62
N VAL A 24 4.18 -10.14 -6.73
CA VAL A 24 3.47 -10.53 -7.96
C VAL A 24 4.36 -10.26 -9.17
N SER A 25 4.09 -10.95 -10.28
CA SER A 25 4.73 -10.64 -11.57
C SER A 25 4.31 -9.24 -12.05
N GLY A 26 5.18 -8.59 -12.83
CA GLY A 26 4.95 -7.23 -13.36
C GLY A 26 3.59 -7.09 -14.06
N ASP A 27 3.21 -8.07 -14.86
CA ASP A 27 1.95 -8.09 -15.61
C ASP A 27 0.71 -8.20 -14.70
N SER A 28 0.88 -8.71 -13.47
CA SER A 28 -0.20 -8.94 -12.50
C SER A 28 -0.30 -7.85 -11.43
N VAL A 29 0.62 -6.88 -11.40
CA VAL A 29 0.62 -5.77 -10.42
C VAL A 29 -0.71 -5.01 -10.44
N ILE A 30 -1.19 -4.66 -11.63
CA ILE A 30 -2.44 -3.91 -11.78
C ILE A 30 -3.64 -4.72 -11.31
N ALA A 31 -3.65 -6.03 -11.56
CA ALA A 31 -4.73 -6.91 -11.11
C ALA A 31 -4.79 -6.96 -9.58
N LYS A 32 -3.64 -7.17 -8.92
CA LYS A 32 -3.58 -7.24 -7.46
C LYS A 32 -3.94 -5.91 -6.79
N ILE A 33 -3.50 -4.78 -7.34
CA ILE A 33 -3.89 -3.45 -6.82
C ILE A 33 -5.41 -3.27 -6.87
N LYS A 34 -6.05 -3.65 -7.98
CA LYS A 34 -7.52 -3.54 -8.12
C LYS A 34 -8.26 -4.43 -7.12
N GLU A 35 -7.79 -5.66 -6.92
CA GLU A 35 -8.33 -6.60 -5.93
C GLU A 35 -8.24 -6.00 -4.52
N LEU A 36 -7.06 -5.51 -4.13
CA LEU A 36 -6.82 -4.91 -2.81
C LEU A 36 -7.65 -3.63 -2.56
N ILE A 37 -7.81 -2.79 -3.58
CA ILE A 37 -8.69 -1.61 -3.50
C ILE A 37 -10.15 -2.05 -3.36
N ARG A 38 -10.56 -3.14 -4.02
CA ARG A 38 -11.92 -3.67 -3.98
C ARG A 38 -12.27 -4.27 -2.61
N GLU A 39 -11.30 -4.90 -1.96
CA GLU A 39 -11.42 -5.39 -0.57
C GLU A 39 -11.52 -4.25 0.45
N GLY A 40 -11.02 -3.06 0.11
CA GLY A 40 -11.15 -1.85 0.93
C GLY A 40 -10.22 -1.77 2.13
N ASN A 41 -9.34 -2.76 2.33
CA ASN A 41 -8.38 -2.76 3.44
C ASN A 41 -7.10 -1.97 3.13
N VAL A 42 -6.91 -1.50 1.89
CA VAL A 42 -5.70 -0.77 1.47
C VAL A 42 -5.93 0.72 1.37
N ARG A 43 -5.10 1.49 2.09
CA ARG A 43 -5.11 2.96 2.09
C ARG A 43 -3.93 3.57 1.35
N HIS A 44 -2.82 2.85 1.29
CA HIS A 44 -1.56 3.32 0.71
C HIS A 44 -0.95 2.19 -0.15
N VAL A 45 -0.61 2.49 -1.41
CA VAL A 45 0.05 1.56 -2.32
C VAL A 45 1.50 1.99 -2.50
N VAL A 46 2.43 1.04 -2.33
CA VAL A 46 3.86 1.22 -2.61
C VAL A 46 4.30 0.10 -3.54
N ILE A 47 4.81 0.45 -4.71
CA ILE A 47 5.35 -0.49 -5.69
C ILE A 47 6.86 -0.43 -5.63
N LYS A 48 7.49 -1.57 -5.36
CA LYS A 48 8.96 -1.72 -5.33
C LYS A 48 9.40 -2.67 -6.42
N ASN A 49 10.56 -2.43 -7.00
CA ASN A 49 11.22 -3.40 -7.87
C ASN A 49 11.92 -4.50 -7.04
N GLU A 50 12.55 -5.46 -7.71
CA GLU A 50 13.24 -6.57 -7.04
C GLU A 50 14.46 -6.13 -6.22
N GLU A 51 15.05 -4.98 -6.56
CA GLU A 51 16.14 -4.36 -5.81
C GLU A 51 15.65 -3.59 -4.56
N GLY A 52 14.33 -3.60 -4.30
CA GLY A 52 13.70 -2.89 -3.18
C GLY A 52 13.55 -1.39 -3.41
N ARG A 53 13.88 -0.87 -4.59
CA ARG A 53 13.68 0.54 -4.94
C ARG A 53 12.21 0.83 -5.17
N THR A 54 11.69 1.84 -4.48
CA THR A 54 10.33 2.34 -4.70
C THR A 54 10.26 2.95 -6.10
N LEU A 55 9.37 2.41 -6.93
CA LEU A 55 9.07 2.94 -8.25
C LEU A 55 7.96 3.99 -8.16
N ILE A 56 6.90 3.68 -7.41
CA ILE A 56 5.69 4.48 -7.31
C ILE A 56 5.12 4.32 -5.90
N GLU A 57 4.63 5.43 -5.33
CA GLU A 57 3.93 5.47 -4.05
C GLU A 57 2.76 6.45 -4.13
N PHE A 58 1.56 6.01 -3.75
CA PHE A 58 0.38 6.88 -3.70
C PHE A 58 -0.69 6.39 -2.70
N PRO A 59 -1.40 7.32 -2.04
CA PRO A 59 -2.58 6.99 -1.27
C PRO A 59 -3.77 6.65 -2.19
N VAL A 60 -4.52 5.61 -1.85
CA VAL A 60 -5.72 5.15 -2.60
C VAL A 60 -6.80 6.24 -2.62
N SER A 61 -6.83 7.10 -1.60
CA SER A 61 -7.76 8.24 -1.49
C SER A 61 -7.67 9.21 -2.68
N ILE A 62 -6.49 9.40 -3.29
CA ILE A 62 -6.36 10.25 -4.48
C ILE A 62 -7.04 9.61 -5.70
N GLY A 63 -6.94 8.29 -5.85
CA GLY A 63 -7.68 7.55 -6.89
C GLY A 63 -9.20 7.66 -6.70
N LEU A 64 -9.67 7.61 -5.46
CA LEU A 64 -11.09 7.79 -5.15
C LEU A 64 -11.56 9.23 -5.39
N ALA A 65 -10.77 10.23 -4.97
CA ALA A 65 -11.06 11.64 -5.24
C ALA A 65 -11.09 11.93 -6.75
N GLY A 66 -10.13 11.39 -7.50
CA GLY A 66 -10.12 11.45 -8.97
C GLY A 66 -11.37 10.81 -9.57
N ALA A 67 -11.78 9.63 -9.11
CA ALA A 67 -13.00 8.97 -9.57
C ALA A 67 -14.29 9.76 -9.29
N LEU A 68 -14.35 10.57 -8.22
CA LEU A 68 -15.48 11.45 -7.94
C LEU A 68 -15.45 12.75 -8.75
N LEU A 69 -14.26 13.25 -9.09
CA LEU A 69 -14.08 14.44 -9.91
C LEU A 69 -14.23 14.15 -11.42
N LEU A 70 -13.92 12.92 -11.86
CA LEU A 70 -14.07 12.49 -13.25
C LEU A 70 -15.49 12.69 -13.81
N PRO A 71 -16.60 12.34 -13.12
CA PRO A 71 -17.96 12.63 -13.57
C PRO A 71 -18.23 14.11 -13.83
N VAL A 72 -17.73 14.99 -12.96
CA VAL A 72 -17.90 16.44 -13.09
C VAL A 72 -17.11 16.96 -14.29
N LEU A 73 -15.87 16.51 -14.46
CA LEU A 73 -15.04 16.85 -15.61
C LEU A 73 -15.58 16.26 -16.93
N ALA A 74 -16.13 15.04 -16.91
CA ALA A 74 -16.75 14.40 -18.07
C ALA A 74 -17.99 15.16 -18.55
N ALA A 75 -18.81 15.69 -17.63
CA ALA A 75 -19.95 16.54 -17.98
C ALA A 75 -19.52 17.86 -18.62
N VAL A 76 -18.40 18.45 -18.19
CA VAL A 76 -17.87 19.71 -18.73
C VAL A 76 -17.16 19.52 -20.07
N GLY A 77 -16.47 18.39 -20.28
CA GLY A 77 -15.76 18.09 -21.54
C GLY A 77 -16.64 17.49 -22.65
N ALA A 78 -17.88 17.11 -22.35
CA ALA A 78 -18.85 16.59 -23.33
C ALA A 78 -19.67 17.69 -24.03
N ILE A 79 -19.43 18.96 -23.68
CA ILE A 79 -20.00 20.14 -24.34
C ILE A 79 -18.94 20.78 -25.23
#